data_AF-A0A961FK27-F1
#
_entry.id   AF-A0A961FK27-F1
#
_cell.length_a   1.000
_cell.length_b   1.000
_cell.length_c   1.000
_cell.angle_alpha   90.00
_cell.angle_beta   90.00
_cell.angle_gamma   90.00
#
_symmetry.space_group_name_H-M   'P 1'
#
loop_
_entity.id
_entity.type
_entity.pdbx_description
1 polymer ?
#
loop_
_entity_poly.entity_id
_entity_poly.type
_entity_poly.pdbx_seq_one_letter_code
_entity_poly.pdbx_strand_id
1 'polypeptide(L)'
;MPAPTNRRQLLAEVFAARARIEELSWQSATGVRHDESEMAHLGLHLSELIEAYRNSLGSIPLSRCPFTQQVWSRRMDISGLEGLWWDYEAPVRVAEMEPEHFVALTGSLRPSTLLEDFPFLCKPGPEVPYVLRFLMQRPGIKAVMSRLPIGPHEGTAITYFSETPAAGFAVPNEWGSSRHAFIAADGGLVTTQDRISDDEFDYDLRPYLAQGQLLWIHPDDGDLALQSGVSDCPYLDQAGRRSPLFISRGQVWTAEDPPDIEESSDDIPMVDFSDVMAEIESELDAEESPAPRAKAAPSPPPSKSAAHCPHCGGDVRPGAKFCGHCGKAMPPPSASLCPACGGEVRPGAKFCGHCGQSLK
;
A
#
# COMPACT_ATOMS: atom_id res chain seq x y z
N MET A 1 20.29 22.25 -13.97
CA MET A 1 19.01 22.03 -13.28
C MET A 1 17.93 22.06 -14.35
N PRO A 2 17.24 20.95 -14.66
CA PRO A 2 16.08 21.05 -15.54
C PRO A 2 15.07 22.01 -14.87
N ALA A 3 14.42 22.86 -15.68
CA ALA A 3 13.40 23.78 -15.20
C ALA A 3 12.31 23.00 -14.43
N PRO A 4 11.64 23.61 -13.42
CA PRO A 4 10.50 22.95 -12.80
C PRO A 4 9.43 22.71 -13.88
N THR A 5 9.32 21.45 -14.33
CA THR A 5 8.28 21.02 -15.25
C THR A 5 6.93 21.32 -14.59
N ASN A 6 6.03 21.94 -15.34
CA ASN A 6 4.67 22.21 -14.87
C ASN A 6 4.04 20.90 -14.38
N ARG A 7 3.54 20.85 -13.13
CA ARG A 7 2.92 19.66 -12.52
C ARG A 7 1.94 18.96 -13.47
N ARG A 8 1.10 19.72 -14.16
CA ARG A 8 0.11 19.19 -15.11
C ARG A 8 0.76 18.48 -16.29
N GLN A 9 1.84 19.05 -16.82
CA GLN A 9 2.61 18.44 -17.90
C GLN A 9 3.28 17.14 -17.42
N LEU A 10 3.88 17.18 -16.23
CA LEU A 10 4.54 16.03 -15.63
C LEU A 10 3.57 14.86 -15.44
N LEU A 11 2.37 15.12 -14.90
CA LEU A 11 1.33 14.10 -14.73
C LEU A 11 0.84 13.55 -16.08
N ALA A 12 0.63 14.41 -17.08
CA ALA A 12 0.24 13.99 -18.41
C ALA A 12 1.28 13.04 -19.05
N GLU A 13 2.57 13.36 -18.91
CA GLU A 13 3.67 12.50 -19.39
C GLU A 13 3.71 11.17 -18.63
N VAL A 14 3.51 11.17 -17.30
CA VAL A 14 3.42 9.93 -16.51
C VAL A 14 2.27 9.04 -16.99
N PHE A 15 1.07 9.61 -17.18
CA PHE A 15 -0.09 8.85 -17.60
C PHE A 15 0.07 8.30 -19.01
N ALA A 16 0.63 9.08 -19.93
CA ALA A 16 0.94 8.60 -21.28
C ALA A 16 1.95 7.44 -21.27
N ALA A 17 3.02 7.55 -20.46
CA ALA A 17 4.02 6.49 -20.34
C ALA A 17 3.42 5.22 -19.72
N ARG A 18 2.62 5.33 -18.65
CA ARG A 18 1.93 4.18 -18.03
C ARG A 18 0.99 3.48 -19.00
N ALA A 19 0.15 4.24 -19.71
CA ALA A 19 -0.79 3.69 -20.69
C ALA A 19 -0.06 2.96 -21.83
N ARG A 20 1.05 3.52 -22.32
CA ARG A 20 1.86 2.87 -23.35
C ARG A 20 2.54 1.58 -22.86
N ILE A 21 3.05 1.58 -21.63
CA ILE A 21 3.63 0.37 -21.01
C ILE A 21 2.57 -0.72 -20.87
N GLU A 22 1.36 -0.37 -20.44
CA GLU A 22 0.24 -1.30 -20.32
C GLU A 22 -0.14 -1.89 -21.69
N GLU A 23 -0.26 -1.05 -22.72
CA GLU A 23 -0.52 -1.49 -24.11
C GLU A 23 0.56 -2.46 -24.62
N LEU A 24 1.84 -2.13 -24.46
CA LEU A 24 2.96 -3.00 -24.85
C LEU A 24 2.98 -4.32 -24.06
N SER A 25 2.61 -4.27 -22.78
CA SER A 25 2.52 -5.47 -21.93
C SER A 25 1.40 -6.38 -22.43
N TRP A 26 0.25 -5.83 -22.80
CA TRP A 26 -0.84 -6.59 -23.40
C TRP A 26 -0.44 -7.18 -24.76
N GLN A 27 0.19 -6.40 -25.63
CA GLN A 27 0.71 -6.87 -26.92
C GLN A 27 1.68 -8.05 -26.75
N SER A 28 2.57 -7.98 -25.76
CA SER A 28 3.47 -9.07 -25.40
C SER A 28 2.70 -10.34 -25.02
N ALA A 29 1.67 -10.18 -24.16
CA ALA A 29 0.86 -11.29 -23.67
C ALA A 29 0.03 -11.95 -24.78
N THR A 30 -0.40 -11.18 -25.79
CA THR A 30 -1.16 -11.70 -26.95
C THR A 30 -0.29 -12.09 -28.15
N GLY A 31 1.04 -12.13 -27.98
CA GLY A 31 1.97 -12.52 -29.04
C GLY A 31 2.15 -11.51 -30.18
N VAL A 32 1.66 -10.27 -29.99
CA VAL A 32 1.85 -9.16 -30.93
C VAL A 32 3.30 -8.66 -30.80
N ARG A 33 4.02 -8.67 -31.92
CA ARG A 33 5.39 -8.16 -31.98
C ARG A 33 5.40 -6.65 -31.75
N HIS A 34 6.23 -6.22 -30.80
CA HIS A 34 6.52 -4.84 -30.50
C HIS A 34 8.04 -4.70 -30.25
N ASP A 35 8.52 -3.46 -30.18
CA ASP A 35 9.93 -3.18 -29.90
C ASP A 35 10.21 -3.36 -28.41
N GLU A 36 10.94 -4.42 -28.04
CA GLU A 36 11.33 -4.68 -26.64
C GLU A 36 12.17 -3.54 -26.04
N SER A 37 12.89 -2.78 -26.87
CA SER A 37 13.68 -1.64 -26.40
C SER A 37 12.79 -0.44 -26.02
N GLU A 38 11.60 -0.32 -26.62
CA GLU A 38 10.63 0.73 -26.30
C GLU A 38 10.16 0.61 -24.85
N MET A 39 9.81 -0.60 -24.40
CA MET A 39 9.36 -0.86 -23.04
C MET A 39 10.44 -0.52 -22.00
N ALA A 40 11.70 -0.86 -22.29
CA ALA A 40 12.82 -0.52 -21.42
C ALA A 40 13.06 1.00 -21.34
N HIS A 41 13.00 1.71 -22.47
CA HIS A 41 13.13 3.17 -22.49
C HIS A 41 11.98 3.86 -21.75
N LEU A 42 10.74 3.40 -21.94
CA LEU A 42 9.57 3.92 -21.23
C LEU A 42 9.68 3.67 -19.72
N GLY A 43 10.18 2.51 -19.30
CA GLY A 43 10.40 2.20 -17.89
C GLY A 43 11.41 3.15 -17.23
N LEU A 44 12.53 3.44 -17.91
CA LEU A 44 13.52 4.42 -17.43
C LEU A 44 12.93 5.83 -17.37
N HIS A 45 12.26 6.25 -18.44
CA HIS A 45 11.64 7.57 -18.51
C HIS A 45 10.55 7.75 -17.45
N LEU A 46 9.69 6.75 -17.24
CA LEU A 46 8.68 6.75 -16.19
C LEU A 46 9.32 6.88 -14.79
N SER A 47 10.45 6.22 -14.56
CA SER A 47 11.20 6.36 -13.30
C SER A 47 11.68 7.79 -13.09
N GLU A 48 12.22 8.45 -14.13
CA GLU A 48 12.65 9.85 -14.08
C GLU A 48 11.48 10.81 -13.80
N LEU A 49 10.34 10.59 -14.47
CA LEU A 49 9.13 11.40 -14.26
C LEU A 49 8.56 11.24 -12.84
N ILE A 50 8.50 10.00 -12.33
CA ILE A 50 8.06 9.72 -10.96
C ILE A 50 8.98 10.37 -9.93
N GLU A 51 10.29 10.34 -10.16
CA GLU A 51 11.26 11.02 -9.29
C GLU A 51 11.11 12.54 -9.34
N ALA A 52 10.94 13.12 -10.53
CA ALA A 52 10.65 14.55 -10.69
C ALA A 52 9.36 14.94 -9.95
N TYR A 53 8.30 14.12 -10.03
CA TYR A 53 7.04 14.35 -9.32
C TYR A 53 7.26 14.29 -7.81
N ARG A 54 7.93 13.24 -7.32
CA ARG A 54 8.23 13.07 -5.90
C ARG A 54 9.02 14.27 -5.34
N ASN A 55 9.99 14.78 -6.10
CA ASN A 55 10.81 15.92 -5.70
C ASN A 55 10.07 17.26 -5.76
N SER A 56 8.95 17.32 -6.50
CA SER A 56 8.10 18.52 -6.56
C SER A 56 7.13 18.66 -5.39
N LEU A 57 6.94 17.60 -4.59
CA LEU A 57 6.01 17.61 -3.46
C LEU A 57 6.44 18.61 -2.37
N GLY A 58 5.55 19.57 -2.09
CA GLY A 58 5.73 20.56 -1.04
C GLY A 58 5.50 19.97 0.36
N SER A 59 6.17 20.53 1.37
CA SER A 59 5.91 20.20 2.77
C SER A 59 4.69 20.96 3.26
N ILE A 60 3.63 20.24 3.60
CA ILE A 60 2.34 20.79 3.99
C ILE A 60 2.20 20.68 5.52
N PRO A 61 2.04 21.80 6.25
CA PRO A 61 1.76 21.75 7.68
C PRO A 61 0.33 21.26 7.89
N LEU A 62 0.17 20.10 8.53
CA LEU A 62 -1.12 19.43 8.67
C LEU A 62 -1.62 19.44 10.10
N SER A 63 -0.72 19.44 11.09
CA SER A 63 -1.12 19.26 12.48
C SER A 63 -0.13 19.89 13.44
N ARG A 64 -0.43 19.82 14.74
CA ARG A 64 0.47 20.19 15.82
C ARG A 64 0.45 19.07 16.86
N CYS A 65 1.63 18.58 17.23
CA CYS A 65 1.74 17.51 18.21
C CYS A 65 1.17 17.97 19.57
N PRO A 66 0.21 17.26 20.17
CA PRO A 66 -0.39 17.67 21.43
C PRO A 66 0.53 17.53 22.64
N PHE A 67 1.64 16.80 22.50
CA PHE A 67 2.63 16.58 23.56
C PHE A 67 3.79 17.58 23.49
N THR A 68 4.33 17.82 22.30
CA THR A 68 5.50 18.71 22.11
C THR A 68 5.15 20.11 21.64
N GLN A 69 3.89 20.32 21.21
CA GLN A 69 3.44 21.55 20.55
C GLN A 69 4.19 21.87 19.25
N GLN A 70 4.96 20.96 18.68
CA GLN A 70 5.64 21.18 17.40
C GLN A 70 4.66 20.99 16.23
N VAL A 71 4.79 21.83 15.19
CA VAL A 71 4.06 21.63 13.94
C VAL A 71 4.54 20.33 13.29
N TRP A 72 3.57 19.54 12.85
CA TRP A 72 3.79 18.34 12.07
C TRP A 72 3.38 18.58 10.63
N SER A 73 4.29 18.27 9.71
CA SER A 73 4.12 18.48 8.28
C SER A 73 4.38 17.19 7.51
N ARG A 74 3.79 17.10 6.32
CA ARG A 74 4.01 15.97 5.40
C ARG A 74 4.24 16.47 3.98
N ARG A 75 5.11 15.80 3.23
CA ARG A 75 5.19 16.02 1.78
C ARG A 75 4.02 15.38 1.05
N MET A 76 3.16 16.22 0.48
CA MET A 76 1.85 15.82 -0.05
C MET A 76 1.47 16.67 -1.26
N ASP A 77 0.73 16.06 -2.19
CA ASP A 77 0.11 16.81 -3.28
C ASP A 77 -1.31 17.24 -2.88
N ILE A 78 -1.48 18.53 -2.65
CA ILE A 78 -2.76 19.15 -2.31
C ILE A 78 -3.35 19.95 -3.48
N SER A 79 -2.78 19.82 -4.67
CA SER A 79 -3.24 20.60 -5.84
C SER A 79 -4.51 20.02 -6.47
N GLY A 80 -4.76 18.73 -6.25
CA GLY A 80 -5.88 17.95 -6.78
C GLY A 80 -5.68 16.45 -6.52
N LEU A 81 -6.74 15.67 -6.75
CA LEU A 81 -6.75 14.21 -6.57
C LEU A 81 -6.10 13.46 -7.75
N GLU A 82 -5.83 14.14 -8.86
CA GLU A 82 -5.11 13.60 -10.01
C GLU A 82 -3.60 13.47 -9.77
N GLY A 83 -3.09 14.00 -8.65
CA GLY A 83 -1.70 13.81 -8.22
C GLY A 83 -1.40 12.37 -7.79
N LEU A 84 -0.24 11.84 -8.18
CA LEU A 84 0.21 10.47 -7.86
C LEU A 84 0.36 10.19 -6.35
N TRP A 85 0.26 11.18 -5.47
CA TRP A 85 0.21 10.97 -4.02
C TRP A 85 -1.06 10.21 -3.61
N TRP A 86 -2.15 10.42 -4.36
CA TRP A 86 -3.50 9.89 -4.18
C TRP A 86 -3.77 8.58 -4.94
N ASP A 87 -2.80 8.09 -5.71
CA ASP A 87 -2.87 6.77 -6.36
C ASP A 87 -2.88 5.70 -5.27
N TYR A 88 -4.01 5.02 -5.07
CA TYR A 88 -4.20 4.10 -3.96
C TYR A 88 -3.28 2.87 -4.07
N GLU A 89 -2.99 2.41 -5.28
CA GLU A 89 -2.25 1.18 -5.54
C GLU A 89 -0.74 1.45 -5.69
N ALA A 90 -0.40 2.52 -6.39
CA ALA A 90 0.97 2.92 -6.67
C ALA A 90 1.28 4.37 -6.22
N PRO A 91 1.06 4.71 -4.93
CA PRO A 91 1.27 6.07 -4.46
C PRO A 91 2.74 6.49 -4.56
N VAL A 92 2.97 7.69 -5.07
CA VAL A 92 4.30 8.33 -5.09
C VAL A 92 4.42 9.25 -3.88
N ARG A 93 5.14 8.77 -2.87
CA ARG A 93 5.38 9.46 -1.60
C ARG A 93 6.88 9.58 -1.34
N VAL A 94 7.23 10.47 -0.42
CA VAL A 94 8.58 10.53 0.14
C VAL A 94 8.58 9.73 1.42
N ALA A 95 9.55 8.81 1.57
CA ALA A 95 9.77 8.16 2.85
C ALA A 95 10.41 9.17 3.81
N GLU A 96 9.71 9.50 4.88
CA GLU A 96 10.16 10.47 5.89
C GLU A 96 10.42 9.73 7.22
N MET A 97 11.33 10.28 8.03
CA MET A 97 11.47 9.83 9.41
C MET A 97 10.30 10.35 10.21
N GLU A 98 9.57 9.45 10.88
CA GLU A 98 8.43 9.86 11.66
C GLU A 98 8.87 10.46 13.00
N PRO A 99 8.28 11.58 13.43
CA PRO A 99 8.52 12.12 14.76
C PRO A 99 8.10 11.14 15.85
N GLU A 100 8.77 11.20 17.01
CA GLU A 100 8.60 10.24 18.12
C GLU A 100 7.14 9.96 18.53
N HIS A 101 6.32 11.01 18.57
CA HIS A 101 4.92 10.90 18.99
C HIS A 101 3.97 10.56 17.84
N PHE A 102 4.41 10.60 16.57
CA PHE A 102 3.52 10.35 15.44
C PHE A 102 3.12 8.87 15.36
N VAL A 103 1.85 8.62 15.07
CA VAL A 103 1.31 7.26 14.91
C VAL A 103 0.78 7.06 13.50
N ALA A 104 -0.10 7.95 13.04
CA ALA A 104 -0.80 7.76 11.78
C ALA A 104 -1.36 9.06 11.22
N LEU A 105 -1.54 9.08 9.89
CA LEU A 105 -2.33 10.07 9.17
C LEU A 105 -3.44 9.35 8.40
N THR A 106 -4.69 9.69 8.72
CA THR A 106 -5.87 9.34 7.94
C THR A 106 -6.61 10.61 7.53
N GLY A 107 -7.73 10.50 6.84
CA GLY A 107 -8.55 11.67 6.56
C GLY A 107 -9.88 11.32 5.93
N SER A 108 -10.74 12.33 5.90
CA SER A 108 -12.00 12.35 5.16
C SER A 108 -11.91 13.38 4.05
N LEU A 109 -12.74 13.24 3.02
CA LEU A 109 -12.78 14.16 1.90
C LEU A 109 -14.20 14.34 1.39
N ARG A 110 -14.67 15.58 1.41
CA ARG A 110 -15.89 15.99 0.71
C ARG A 110 -15.51 16.36 -0.73
N PRO A 111 -15.95 15.56 -1.73
CA PRO A 111 -15.62 15.86 -3.11
C PRO A 111 -16.39 17.09 -3.60
N SER A 112 -15.75 17.90 -4.45
CA SER A 112 -16.45 18.91 -5.26
C SER A 112 -17.38 18.24 -6.26
N THR A 113 -18.34 19.01 -6.78
CA THR A 113 -19.19 18.59 -7.90
C THR A 113 -18.41 18.39 -9.19
N LEU A 114 -17.26 19.07 -9.33
CA LEU A 114 -16.35 18.88 -10.46
C LEU A 114 -15.27 17.88 -10.03
N LEU A 115 -15.42 16.63 -10.45
CA LEU A 115 -14.40 15.60 -10.25
C LEU A 115 -13.39 15.64 -11.39
N GLU A 116 -12.12 15.45 -11.02
CA GLU A 116 -11.02 15.34 -11.96
C GLU A 116 -11.04 13.96 -12.64
N ASP A 117 -10.57 13.90 -13.88
CA ASP A 117 -10.44 12.67 -14.64
C ASP A 117 -8.99 12.16 -14.58
N PHE A 118 -8.78 11.01 -13.93
CA PHE A 118 -7.47 10.38 -13.76
C PHE A 118 -7.60 8.84 -13.80
N PRO A 119 -6.54 8.13 -14.25
CA PRO A 119 -6.64 6.72 -14.66
C PRO A 119 -6.38 5.71 -13.53
N PHE A 120 -6.30 6.16 -12.28
CA PHE A 120 -6.06 5.31 -11.11
C PHE A 120 -7.19 5.40 -10.09
N LEU A 121 -7.23 4.46 -9.17
CA LEU A 121 -8.17 4.47 -8.05
C LEU A 121 -7.66 5.38 -6.94
N CYS A 122 -8.48 6.34 -6.52
CA CYS A 122 -8.26 7.14 -5.32
C CYS A 122 -9.26 6.70 -4.23
N LYS A 123 -8.77 6.55 -2.99
CA LYS A 123 -9.61 6.24 -1.81
C LYS A 123 -9.34 7.23 -0.68
N PRO A 124 -9.95 8.42 -0.70
CA PRO A 124 -9.64 9.48 0.25
C PRO A 124 -10.39 9.34 1.58
N GLY A 125 -11.10 8.23 1.81
CA GLY A 125 -11.93 8.01 3.00
C GLY A 125 -13.37 8.47 2.81
N PRO A 126 -14.18 8.51 3.90
CA PRO A 126 -15.55 9.01 3.90
C PRO A 126 -15.64 10.53 3.67
N GLU A 127 -16.84 11.07 3.48
CA GLU A 127 -17.05 12.53 3.31
C GLU A 127 -17.01 13.30 4.63
N VAL A 128 -17.24 12.62 5.74
CA VAL A 128 -17.33 13.24 7.06
C VAL A 128 -16.17 12.81 7.95
N PRO A 129 -15.69 13.69 8.85
CA PRO A 129 -14.63 13.36 9.79
C PRO A 129 -15.01 12.18 10.69
N TYR A 130 -14.00 11.39 11.05
CA TYR A 130 -14.11 10.21 11.89
C TYR A 130 -12.86 10.06 12.75
N VAL A 131 -12.87 9.10 13.67
CA VAL A 131 -11.66 8.60 14.31
C VAL A 131 -11.61 7.08 14.21
N LEU A 132 -10.40 6.51 14.28
CA LEU A 132 -10.20 5.06 14.34
C LEU A 132 -10.40 4.55 15.76
N ARG A 133 -11.47 3.77 15.99
CA ARG A 133 -11.86 3.29 17.32
C ARG A 133 -10.74 2.51 18.00
N PHE A 134 -10.10 1.55 17.31
CA PHE A 134 -8.99 0.78 17.90
C PHE A 134 -7.77 1.63 18.31
N LEU A 135 -7.55 2.80 17.69
CA LEU A 135 -6.50 3.73 18.12
C LEU A 135 -6.97 4.53 19.34
N MET A 136 -8.18 5.09 19.28
CA MET A 136 -8.69 5.96 20.34
C MET A 136 -8.95 5.22 21.67
N GLN A 137 -9.15 3.90 21.65
CA GLN A 137 -9.27 3.07 22.84
C GLN A 137 -7.94 2.80 23.55
N ARG A 138 -6.80 3.14 22.94
CA ARG A 138 -5.48 2.91 23.53
C ARG A 138 -5.09 4.03 24.48
N PRO A 139 -4.50 3.71 25.65
CA PRO A 139 -4.02 4.71 26.58
C PRO A 139 -2.96 5.62 25.93
N GLY A 140 -3.05 6.93 26.18
CA GLY A 140 -2.06 7.90 25.71
C GLY A 140 -2.21 8.31 24.24
N ILE A 141 -3.18 7.77 23.49
CA ILE A 141 -3.47 8.25 22.14
C ILE A 141 -4.28 9.54 22.18
N LYS A 142 -3.84 10.51 21.38
CA LYS A 142 -4.58 11.71 21.03
C LYS A 142 -4.66 11.86 19.52
N ALA A 143 -5.75 12.40 19.01
CA ALA A 143 -5.91 12.75 17.61
C ALA A 143 -6.12 14.25 17.45
N VAL A 144 -5.72 14.79 16.30
CA VAL A 144 -5.89 16.21 15.95
C VAL A 144 -6.53 16.28 14.56
N MET A 145 -7.65 16.99 14.46
CA MET A 145 -8.30 17.30 13.18
C MET A 145 -7.91 18.68 12.65
N SER A 146 -7.69 18.76 11.34
CA SER A 146 -7.46 20.02 10.62
C SER A 146 -8.06 19.99 9.23
N ARG A 147 -8.57 21.14 8.78
CA ARG A 147 -9.04 21.33 7.41
C ARG A 147 -7.86 21.37 6.44
N LEU A 148 -7.99 20.66 5.32
CA LEU A 148 -7.01 20.61 4.25
C LEU A 148 -7.69 20.81 2.89
N PRO A 149 -7.55 21.98 2.24
CA PRO A 149 -7.96 22.16 0.86
C PRO A 149 -7.13 21.27 -0.07
N ILE A 150 -7.78 20.50 -0.94
CA ILE A 150 -7.13 19.60 -1.91
C ILE A 150 -7.71 19.91 -3.29
N GLY A 151 -7.04 20.75 -4.06
CA GLY A 151 -7.59 21.29 -5.30
C GLY A 151 -8.98 21.89 -5.07
N PRO A 152 -10.03 21.42 -5.77
CA PRO A 152 -11.40 21.88 -5.55
C PRO A 152 -12.11 21.19 -4.37
N HIS A 153 -11.51 20.18 -3.74
CA HIS A 153 -12.10 19.34 -2.69
C HIS A 153 -11.79 19.86 -1.28
N GLU A 154 -12.61 19.47 -0.31
CA GLU A 154 -12.40 19.79 1.10
C GLU A 154 -12.03 18.52 1.87
N GLY A 155 -10.78 18.43 2.30
CA GLY A 155 -10.29 17.36 3.18
C GLY A 155 -10.34 17.75 4.65
N THR A 156 -10.48 16.74 5.52
CA THR A 156 -10.12 16.84 6.94
C THR A 156 -9.04 15.83 7.23
N ALA A 157 -7.83 16.31 7.52
CA ALA A 157 -6.73 15.47 7.99
C ALA A 157 -6.97 15.09 9.45
N ILE A 158 -6.73 13.82 9.77
CA ILE A 158 -6.85 13.29 11.13
C ILE A 158 -5.49 12.67 11.48
N THR A 159 -4.72 13.36 12.32
CA THR A 159 -3.38 12.94 12.73
C THR A 159 -3.41 12.37 14.13
N TYR A 160 -2.87 11.16 14.31
CA TYR A 160 -2.82 10.47 15.59
C TYR A 160 -1.43 10.58 16.19
N PHE A 161 -1.39 10.84 17.49
CA PHE A 161 -0.19 10.93 18.29
C PHE A 161 -0.30 10.03 19.52
N SER A 162 0.83 9.51 19.98
CA SER A 162 0.94 8.73 21.20
C SER A 162 1.89 9.42 22.17
N GLU A 163 1.56 9.42 23.47
CA GLU A 163 2.43 9.92 24.53
C GLU A 163 3.71 9.09 24.67
N THR A 164 3.64 7.80 24.37
CA THR A 164 4.79 6.88 24.35
C THR A 164 5.02 6.35 22.93
N PRO A 165 6.28 6.04 22.53
CA PRO A 165 6.56 5.50 21.21
C PRO A 165 5.70 4.29 20.87
N ALA A 166 5.07 4.34 19.71
CA ALA A 166 4.11 3.31 19.27
C ALA A 166 4.81 2.03 18.77
N ALA A 167 5.66 1.40 19.60
CA ALA A 167 6.29 0.12 19.28
C ALA A 167 5.28 -1.04 19.36
N GLY A 168 5.11 -1.79 18.27
CA GLY A 168 4.26 -2.99 18.21
C GLY A 168 2.76 -2.74 17.96
N PHE A 169 2.40 -1.58 17.42
CA PHE A 169 1.02 -1.24 17.08
C PHE A 169 0.72 -1.68 15.64
N ALA A 170 -0.50 -2.15 15.39
CA ALA A 170 -1.04 -2.17 14.03
C ALA A 170 -1.23 -0.70 13.61
N VAL A 171 -0.65 -0.32 12.48
CA VAL A 171 -0.69 1.06 11.98
C VAL A 171 -1.58 1.08 10.75
N PRO A 172 -2.56 2.00 10.66
CA PRO A 172 -3.33 2.17 9.44
C PRO A 172 -2.43 2.38 8.23
N ASN A 173 -2.92 1.98 7.06
CA ASN A 173 -2.39 2.54 5.83
C ASN A 173 -2.48 4.06 5.89
N GLU A 174 -1.46 4.74 5.35
CA GLU A 174 -1.48 6.19 5.32
C GLU A 174 -2.61 6.68 4.39
N TRP A 175 -3.21 7.81 4.73
CA TRP A 175 -4.35 8.38 4.02
C TRP A 175 -4.20 8.32 2.50
N GLY A 176 -5.19 7.74 1.81
CA GLY A 176 -5.20 7.65 0.34
C GLY A 176 -4.35 6.53 -0.25
N SER A 177 -3.77 5.65 0.56
CA SER A 177 -2.84 4.59 0.10
C SER A 177 -3.24 3.20 0.60
N SER A 178 -2.87 2.17 -0.16
CA SER A 178 -2.98 0.75 0.23
C SER A 178 -1.83 0.26 1.12
N ARG A 179 -0.89 1.14 1.47
CA ARG A 179 0.31 0.86 2.26
C ARG A 179 0.66 2.01 3.21
N HIS A 180 1.35 1.69 4.30
CA HIS A 180 2.08 2.67 5.11
C HIS A 180 3.58 2.43 4.95
N ALA A 181 4.34 3.46 4.62
CA ALA A 181 5.79 3.36 4.42
C ALA A 181 6.52 4.47 5.19
N PHE A 182 7.51 4.09 5.99
CA PHE A 182 8.25 5.01 6.86
C PHE A 182 9.69 4.53 7.08
N ILE A 183 10.54 5.45 7.53
CA ILE A 183 11.91 5.13 7.94
C ILE A 183 11.94 4.83 9.44
N ALA A 184 12.33 3.60 9.79
CA ALA A 184 12.50 3.19 11.18
C ALA A 184 13.73 3.85 11.84
N ALA A 185 13.83 3.75 13.17
CA ALA A 185 14.90 4.38 13.95
C ALA A 185 16.32 3.89 13.57
N ASP A 186 16.44 2.69 12.99
CA ASP A 186 17.69 2.13 12.48
C ASP A 186 18.02 2.54 11.03
N GLY A 187 17.17 3.37 10.42
CA GLY A 187 17.29 3.83 9.04
C GLY A 187 16.70 2.88 8.00
N GLY A 188 16.11 1.75 8.41
CA GLY A 188 15.45 0.82 7.51
C GLY A 188 14.13 1.35 6.97
N LEU A 189 13.86 1.14 5.67
CA LEU A 189 12.54 1.38 5.10
C LEU A 189 11.59 0.25 5.52
N VAL A 190 10.53 0.60 6.23
CA VAL A 190 9.44 -0.32 6.59
C VAL A 190 8.26 -0.05 5.66
N THR A 191 7.61 -1.11 5.19
CA THR A 191 6.33 -1.00 4.46
C THR A 191 5.37 -2.03 5.03
N THR A 192 4.22 -1.56 5.51
CA THR A 192 3.14 -2.40 6.03
C THR A 192 1.90 -2.25 5.17
N GLN A 193 1.04 -3.27 5.21
CA GLN A 193 -0.28 -3.29 4.59
C GLN A 193 -1.23 -3.91 5.60
N ASP A 194 -1.86 -3.06 6.40
CA ASP A 194 -2.88 -3.50 7.35
C ASP A 194 -4.24 -3.06 6.83
N ARG A 195 -5.12 -4.04 6.59
CA ARG A 195 -6.51 -3.77 6.23
C ARG A 195 -7.27 -3.43 7.50
N ILE A 196 -7.42 -2.14 7.76
CA ILE A 196 -8.42 -1.67 8.71
C ILE A 196 -9.77 -1.81 8.04
N SER A 197 -10.67 -2.48 8.75
CA SER A 197 -12.04 -2.65 8.31
C SER A 197 -12.84 -1.36 8.58
N ASP A 198 -13.80 -1.07 7.72
CA ASP A 198 -14.56 0.19 7.76
C ASP A 198 -15.39 0.35 9.06
N ASP A 199 -15.67 -0.74 9.78
CA ASP A 199 -16.35 -0.75 11.08
C ASP A 199 -15.50 -0.15 12.23
N GLU A 200 -14.21 0.10 11.99
CA GLU A 200 -13.34 0.83 12.91
C GLU A 200 -13.56 2.35 12.87
N PHE A 201 -14.33 2.87 11.91
CA PHE A 201 -14.64 4.29 11.83
C PHE A 201 -15.68 4.67 12.89
N ASP A 202 -15.30 5.55 13.81
CA ASP A 202 -16.21 6.16 14.77
C ASP A 202 -16.54 7.60 14.36
N TYR A 203 -17.82 7.85 14.13
CA TYR A 203 -18.36 9.15 13.73
C TYR A 203 -18.92 9.95 14.90
N ASP A 204 -19.08 9.33 16.08
CA ASP A 204 -19.46 10.07 17.28
C ASP A 204 -18.22 10.67 17.93
N LEU A 205 -17.85 11.88 17.48
CA LEU A 205 -16.63 12.55 17.91
C LEU A 205 -16.76 13.21 19.29
N ARG A 206 -17.99 13.43 19.77
CA ARG A 206 -18.27 14.21 20.99
C ARG A 206 -17.62 13.63 22.25
N PRO A 207 -17.65 12.29 22.50
CA PRO A 207 -16.99 11.71 23.66
C PRO A 207 -15.48 11.98 23.68
N TYR A 208 -14.80 11.85 22.53
CA TYR A 208 -13.36 12.03 22.43
C TYR A 208 -12.94 13.50 22.62
N LEU A 209 -13.73 14.44 22.10
CA LEU A 209 -13.54 15.88 22.31
C LEU A 209 -13.73 16.26 23.78
N ALA A 210 -14.80 15.75 24.42
CA ALA A 210 -15.10 16.03 25.83
C ALA A 210 -14.01 15.49 26.77
N GLN A 211 -13.36 14.39 26.41
CA GLN A 211 -12.26 13.78 27.16
C GLN A 211 -10.88 14.37 26.85
N GLY A 212 -10.79 15.29 25.87
CA GLY A 212 -9.51 15.86 25.42
C GLY A 212 -8.58 14.86 24.73
N GLN A 213 -9.14 13.73 24.26
CA GLN A 213 -8.43 12.76 23.40
C GLN A 213 -8.43 13.23 21.95
N LEU A 214 -9.51 13.86 21.50
CA LEU A 214 -9.59 14.50 20.19
C LEU A 214 -9.44 16.01 20.37
N LEU A 215 -8.52 16.58 19.62
CA LEU A 215 -8.25 18.00 19.53
C LEU A 215 -8.52 18.44 18.10
N TRP A 216 -8.61 19.75 17.89
CA TRP A 216 -8.90 20.29 16.58
C TRP A 216 -8.19 21.61 16.37
N ILE A 217 -7.94 21.94 15.10
CA ILE A 217 -7.39 23.22 14.67
C ILE A 217 -8.50 23.98 13.96
N HIS A 218 -8.63 25.27 14.27
CA HIS A 218 -9.63 26.10 13.61
C HIS A 218 -9.32 26.18 12.10
N PRO A 219 -10.30 26.00 11.18
CA PRO A 219 -10.04 25.87 9.75
C PRO A 219 -9.26 27.03 9.09
N ASP A 220 -9.37 28.23 9.66
CA ASP A 220 -8.69 29.44 9.18
C ASP A 220 -7.43 29.80 9.99
N ASP A 221 -6.98 28.90 10.88
CA ASP A 221 -5.81 29.13 11.73
C ASP A 221 -4.52 28.62 11.06
N GLY A 222 -3.77 29.55 10.47
CA GLY A 222 -2.46 29.28 9.88
C GLY A 222 -1.35 28.97 10.89
N ASP A 223 -1.55 29.31 12.17
CA ASP A 223 -0.62 28.97 13.25
C ASP A 223 -0.87 27.54 13.77
N LEU A 224 -1.93 26.85 13.32
CA LEU A 224 -2.28 25.50 13.76
C LEU A 224 -2.39 25.41 15.29
N ALA A 225 -3.07 26.36 15.94
CA ALA A 225 -3.26 26.32 17.38
C ALA A 225 -4.26 25.20 17.75
N LEU A 226 -3.88 24.43 18.77
CA LEU A 226 -4.72 23.33 19.25
C LEU A 226 -5.87 23.85 20.09
N GLN A 227 -7.07 23.45 19.73
CA GLN A 227 -8.30 23.66 20.47
C GLN A 227 -8.75 22.35 21.11
N SER A 228 -9.45 22.46 22.23
CA SER A 228 -9.99 21.31 22.97
C SER A 228 -11.45 21.54 23.34
N GLY A 229 -12.15 20.45 23.61
CA GLY A 229 -13.57 20.48 23.93
C GLY A 229 -14.49 20.51 22.71
N VAL A 230 -15.78 20.44 23.02
CA VAL A 230 -16.87 20.23 22.05
C VAL A 230 -17.37 21.56 21.47
N SER A 231 -17.34 22.62 22.28
CA SER A 231 -17.84 23.94 21.90
C SER A 231 -17.09 24.46 20.66
N ASP A 232 -17.85 24.96 19.70
CA ASP A 232 -17.34 25.60 18.48
C ASP A 232 -16.47 24.72 17.57
N CYS A 233 -16.45 23.39 17.80
CA CYS A 233 -15.73 22.45 16.93
C CYS A 233 -16.43 22.34 15.56
N PRO A 234 -15.78 22.77 14.46
CA PRO A 234 -16.42 22.84 13.13
C PRO A 234 -16.49 21.48 12.41
N TYR A 235 -15.93 20.44 13.03
CA TYR A 235 -15.88 19.08 12.48
C TYR A 235 -17.04 18.20 12.95
N LEU A 236 -17.94 18.74 13.79
CA LEU A 236 -19.12 18.04 14.30
C LEU A 236 -20.31 18.13 13.34
N ASP A 237 -21.16 17.10 13.38
CA ASP A 237 -22.47 17.05 12.73
C ASP A 237 -22.46 17.41 11.23
N GLN A 238 -21.34 17.14 10.56
CA GLN A 238 -21.23 17.36 9.13
C GLN A 238 -22.12 16.37 8.35
N ALA A 239 -22.80 16.88 7.32
CA ALA A 239 -23.51 16.04 6.37
C ALA A 239 -22.53 15.41 5.36
N GLY A 240 -22.82 14.16 4.97
CA GLY A 240 -22.07 13.43 3.96
C GLY A 240 -22.12 11.92 4.16
N ARG A 241 -21.60 11.19 3.17
CA ARG A 241 -21.46 9.73 3.18
C ARG A 241 -20.45 9.27 4.25
N ARG A 242 -20.84 8.25 5.01
CA ARG A 242 -20.05 7.59 6.06
C ARG A 242 -19.40 6.28 5.60
N SER A 243 -19.50 5.95 4.33
CA SER A 243 -18.76 4.86 3.71
C SER A 243 -17.53 5.42 3.01
N PRO A 244 -16.42 4.66 2.90
CA PRO A 244 -15.27 5.09 2.12
C PRO A 244 -15.66 5.39 0.68
N LEU A 245 -15.14 6.51 0.16
CA LEU A 245 -15.30 6.87 -1.24
C LEU A 245 -14.25 6.20 -2.11
N PHE A 246 -14.66 5.88 -3.33
CA PHE A 246 -13.82 5.43 -4.42
C PHE A 246 -13.97 6.45 -5.54
N ILE A 247 -12.86 6.98 -6.06
CA ILE A 247 -12.85 8.00 -7.10
C ILE A 247 -11.91 7.58 -8.21
N SER A 248 -12.38 7.59 -9.45
CA SER A 248 -11.58 7.35 -10.65
C SER A 248 -12.38 7.79 -11.88
N ARG A 249 -11.70 8.17 -12.97
CA ARG A 249 -12.34 8.49 -14.25
C ARG A 249 -13.52 9.47 -14.16
N GLY A 250 -13.41 10.50 -13.32
CA GLY A 250 -14.46 11.49 -13.10
C GLY A 250 -15.71 10.96 -12.37
N GLN A 251 -15.68 9.75 -11.82
CA GLN A 251 -16.78 9.13 -11.07
C GLN A 251 -16.43 9.01 -9.59
N VAL A 252 -17.46 9.04 -8.74
CA VAL A 252 -17.36 8.76 -7.30
C VAL A 252 -18.42 7.77 -6.91
N TRP A 253 -18.04 6.74 -6.16
CA TRP A 253 -18.93 5.66 -5.75
C TRP A 253 -18.54 5.14 -4.36
N THR A 254 -19.37 4.25 -3.82
CA THR A 254 -19.11 3.57 -2.54
C THR A 254 -19.19 2.06 -2.73
N ALA A 255 -18.79 1.27 -1.74
CA ALA A 255 -18.92 -0.18 -1.84
C ALA A 255 -20.40 -0.65 -1.95
N GLU A 256 -21.34 0.14 -1.42
CA GLU A 256 -22.78 -0.16 -1.45
C GLU A 256 -23.46 0.28 -2.76
N ASP A 257 -22.81 1.18 -3.49
CA ASP A 257 -23.32 1.80 -4.71
C ASP A 257 -22.15 1.89 -5.71
N PRO A 258 -21.74 0.75 -6.32
CA PRO A 258 -20.65 0.70 -7.29
C PRO A 258 -21.02 1.43 -8.59
N PRO A 259 -20.05 1.86 -9.41
CA PRO A 259 -20.36 2.57 -10.64
C PRO A 259 -21.08 1.62 -11.60
N ASP A 260 -22.03 2.15 -12.38
CA ASP A 260 -22.63 1.45 -13.51
C ASP A 260 -21.52 1.20 -14.54
N ILE A 261 -20.91 0.02 -14.47
CA ILE A 261 -20.08 -0.48 -15.55
C ILE A 261 -21.08 -0.84 -16.65
N GLU A 262 -21.24 0.04 -17.65
CA GLU A 262 -21.76 -0.42 -18.93
C GLU A 262 -20.83 -1.55 -19.34
N GLU A 263 -21.29 -2.80 -19.20
CA GLU A 263 -20.66 -3.95 -19.83
C GLU A 263 -20.58 -3.57 -21.31
N SER A 264 -19.41 -3.10 -21.76
CA SER A 264 -19.16 -2.99 -23.18
C SER A 264 -19.30 -4.40 -23.70
N SER A 265 -20.45 -4.66 -24.32
CA SER A 265 -20.80 -5.90 -24.98
C SER A 265 -19.95 -6.15 -26.23
N ASP A 266 -18.76 -5.55 -26.31
CA ASP A 266 -17.73 -5.97 -27.23
C ASP A 266 -17.15 -7.24 -26.63
N ASP A 267 -17.70 -8.36 -27.08
CA ASP A 267 -17.25 -9.74 -26.93
C ASP A 267 -15.81 -9.83 -26.35
N ILE A 268 -15.69 -9.78 -25.02
CA ILE A 268 -14.66 -10.58 -24.37
C ILE A 268 -15.21 -11.98 -24.57
N PRO A 269 -14.65 -12.82 -25.46
CA PRO A 269 -15.09 -14.20 -25.50
C PRO A 269 -14.94 -14.69 -24.07
N MET A 270 -16.06 -15.12 -23.47
CA MET A 270 -15.99 -16.14 -22.44
C MET A 270 -15.23 -17.29 -23.08
N VAL A 271 -13.91 -17.27 -22.96
CA VAL A 271 -13.13 -18.49 -23.01
C VAL A 271 -13.74 -19.32 -21.90
N ASP A 272 -14.51 -20.33 -22.30
CA ASP A 272 -14.97 -21.33 -21.38
C ASP A 272 -13.72 -21.85 -20.68
N PHE A 273 -13.56 -21.52 -19.40
CA PHE A 273 -12.40 -21.95 -18.63
C PHE A 273 -12.28 -23.48 -18.66
N SER A 274 -13.37 -24.21 -18.95
CA SER A 274 -13.33 -25.64 -19.19
C SER A 274 -12.71 -26.01 -20.55
N ASP A 275 -12.87 -25.22 -21.61
CA ASP A 275 -12.20 -25.44 -22.91
C ASP A 275 -10.70 -25.13 -22.82
N VAL A 276 -10.33 -24.04 -22.14
CA VAL A 276 -8.91 -23.69 -21.89
C VAL A 276 -8.23 -24.73 -20.99
N MET A 277 -8.92 -25.20 -19.95
CA MET A 277 -8.40 -26.27 -19.10
C MET A 277 -8.38 -27.62 -19.82
N ALA A 278 -9.35 -27.92 -20.69
CA ALA A 278 -9.37 -29.13 -21.50
C ALA A 278 -8.27 -29.12 -22.59
N GLU A 279 -7.96 -27.96 -23.18
CA GLU A 279 -6.82 -27.81 -24.09
C GLU A 279 -5.49 -28.04 -23.36
N ILE A 280 -5.31 -27.46 -22.18
CA ILE A 280 -4.13 -27.67 -21.31
C ILE A 280 -4.02 -29.14 -20.87
N GLU A 281 -5.13 -29.79 -20.50
CA GLU A 281 -5.17 -31.22 -20.15
C GLU A 281 -4.86 -32.11 -21.37
N SER A 282 -5.35 -31.75 -22.56
CA SER A 282 -5.08 -32.50 -23.80
C SER A 282 -3.63 -32.39 -24.27
N GLU A 283 -2.98 -31.25 -24.05
CA GLU A 283 -1.55 -31.06 -24.34
C GLU A 283 -0.65 -31.83 -23.35
N LEU A 284 -1.08 -31.96 -22.09
CA LEU A 284 -0.42 -32.78 -21.08
C LEU A 284 -0.57 -34.29 -21.35
N ASP A 285 -1.73 -34.72 -21.87
CA ASP A 285 -1.98 -36.13 -22.23
C ASP A 285 -1.32 -36.55 -23.56
N ALA A 286 -1.03 -35.60 -24.46
CA ALA A 286 -0.39 -35.87 -25.76
C ALA A 286 1.12 -36.19 -25.66
N GLU A 287 1.81 -35.76 -24.59
CA GLU A 287 3.20 -36.13 -24.33
C GLU A 287 3.35 -37.53 -23.67
N GLU A 288 2.25 -38.16 -23.25
CA GLU A 288 2.27 -39.44 -22.54
C GLU A 288 1.61 -40.58 -23.34
N SER A 289 2.30 -41.07 -24.38
CA SER A 289 2.10 -42.46 -24.84
C SER A 289 3.40 -43.21 -25.15
N PRO A 290 3.44 -44.54 -24.92
CA PRO A 290 4.65 -45.18 -24.37
C PRO A 290 5.35 -46.15 -25.35
N ALA A 291 6.66 -46.32 -25.19
CA ALA A 291 7.45 -47.44 -25.72
C ALA A 291 8.53 -47.86 -24.68
N PRO A 292 8.98 -49.14 -24.64
CA PRO A 292 8.45 -50.13 -23.71
C PRO A 292 9.36 -50.46 -22.51
N ARG A 293 8.71 -51.06 -21.50
CA ARG A 293 9.18 -51.44 -20.15
C ARG A 293 10.43 -52.32 -20.09
N ALA A 294 11.26 -52.08 -19.07
CA ALA A 294 11.95 -53.13 -18.34
C ALA A 294 11.87 -52.93 -16.81
N LYS A 295 11.03 -53.78 -16.20
CA LYS A 295 11.01 -54.34 -14.83
C LYS A 295 10.96 -53.41 -13.61
N ALA A 296 9.90 -53.62 -12.82
CA ALA A 296 9.60 -53.01 -11.53
C ALA A 296 10.39 -53.59 -10.35
N ALA A 297 10.64 -52.75 -9.34
CA ALA A 297 10.43 -52.96 -7.89
C ALA A 297 11.02 -51.76 -7.10
N PRO A 298 10.72 -51.59 -5.81
CA PRO A 298 9.44 -51.20 -5.20
C PRO A 298 9.54 -49.80 -4.55
N SER A 299 8.39 -49.18 -4.27
CA SER A 299 8.27 -47.89 -3.57
C SER A 299 8.87 -47.94 -2.16
N PRO A 300 9.64 -46.91 -1.71
CA PRO A 300 9.98 -46.76 -0.30
C PRO A 300 8.89 -46.01 0.48
N PRO A 301 8.84 -46.19 1.82
CA PRO A 301 7.72 -45.85 2.71
C PRO A 301 7.68 -44.35 3.08
N PRO A 302 6.61 -43.86 3.77
CA PRO A 302 6.44 -42.44 4.03
C PRO A 302 7.51 -41.96 5.02
N SER A 303 8.34 -41.01 4.59
CA SER A 303 9.35 -40.37 5.43
C SER A 303 8.84 -39.05 5.99
N LYS A 304 8.81 -39.03 7.32
CA LYS A 304 8.43 -37.93 8.18
C LYS A 304 9.34 -36.71 7.97
N SER A 305 8.72 -35.55 7.79
CA SER A 305 9.01 -34.21 8.34
C SER A 305 8.60 -33.13 7.33
N ALA A 306 7.28 -32.95 7.17
CA ALA A 306 6.75 -31.77 6.50
C ALA A 306 7.00 -30.55 7.41
N ALA A 307 7.66 -29.53 6.86
CA ALA A 307 7.72 -28.22 7.51
C ALA A 307 6.41 -27.50 7.21
N HIS A 308 5.80 -26.87 8.21
CA HIS A 308 4.57 -26.12 8.02
C HIS A 308 4.93 -24.68 7.64
N CYS A 309 4.17 -24.10 6.72
CA CYS A 309 4.33 -22.70 6.36
C CYS A 309 4.05 -21.82 7.60
N PRO A 310 4.97 -20.95 8.04
CA PRO A 310 4.71 -20.07 9.18
C PRO A 310 3.67 -18.98 8.86
N HIS A 311 3.31 -18.80 7.58
CA HIS A 311 2.35 -17.76 7.15
C HIS A 311 0.92 -18.27 6.98
N CYS A 312 0.72 -19.53 6.56
CA CYS A 312 -0.63 -20.08 6.30
C CYS A 312 -0.89 -21.44 6.95
N GLY A 313 0.11 -22.05 7.59
CA GLY A 313 -0.01 -23.36 8.23
C GLY A 313 -0.02 -24.56 7.26
N GLY A 314 -0.09 -24.33 5.95
CA GLY A 314 -0.09 -25.42 4.94
C GLY A 314 1.23 -26.17 4.88
N ASP A 315 1.17 -27.45 4.50
CA ASP A 315 2.35 -28.30 4.35
C ASP A 315 3.28 -27.80 3.25
N VAL A 316 4.57 -27.73 3.55
CA VAL A 316 5.61 -27.28 2.62
C VAL A 316 6.70 -28.34 2.51
N ARG A 317 7.13 -28.59 1.26
CA ARG A 317 8.27 -29.47 0.98
C ARG A 317 9.54 -28.88 1.63
N PRO A 318 10.35 -29.68 2.35
CA PRO A 318 11.59 -29.21 2.95
C PRO A 318 12.50 -28.52 1.92
N GLY A 319 12.96 -27.31 2.23
CA GLY A 319 13.84 -26.52 1.35
C GLY A 319 13.14 -25.76 0.22
N ALA A 320 11.79 -25.75 0.17
CA ALA A 320 11.06 -24.89 -0.77
C ALA A 320 11.34 -23.41 -0.47
N LYS A 321 11.68 -22.63 -1.51
CA LYS A 321 11.94 -21.18 -1.38
C LYS A 321 10.66 -20.35 -1.24
N PHE A 322 9.52 -20.91 -1.68
CA PHE A 322 8.19 -20.30 -1.60
C PHE A 322 7.17 -21.36 -1.18
N CYS A 323 6.13 -20.94 -0.48
CA CYS A 323 5.03 -21.82 -0.11
C CYS A 323 4.12 -22.08 -1.32
N GLY A 324 3.92 -23.35 -1.68
CA GLY A 324 3.02 -23.73 -2.77
C GLY A 324 1.53 -23.49 -2.50
N HIS A 325 1.15 -23.13 -1.27
CA HIS A 325 -0.24 -22.80 -0.91
C HIS A 325 -0.53 -21.30 -0.89
N CYS A 326 0.37 -20.47 -0.36
CA CYS A 326 0.12 -19.02 -0.19
C CYS A 326 1.07 -18.11 -0.98
N GLY A 327 2.02 -18.66 -1.74
CA GLY A 327 2.95 -17.91 -2.59
C GLY A 327 4.03 -17.09 -1.86
N LYS A 328 3.94 -16.94 -0.52
CA LYS A 328 4.94 -16.22 0.27
C LYS A 328 6.27 -16.98 0.32
N ALA A 329 7.37 -16.24 0.33
CA ALA A 329 8.71 -16.79 0.46
C ALA A 329 8.87 -17.51 1.81
N MET A 330 9.50 -18.69 1.78
CA MET A 330 9.85 -19.41 3.00
C MET A 330 11.13 -18.79 3.58
N PRO A 331 11.29 -18.77 4.92
CA PRO A 331 12.53 -18.35 5.54
C PRO A 331 13.69 -19.16 4.96
N PRO A 332 14.81 -18.54 4.56
CA PRO A 332 15.97 -19.27 4.08
C PRO A 332 16.41 -20.26 5.16
N PRO A 333 16.86 -21.47 4.80
CA PRO A 333 17.38 -22.42 5.77
C PRO A 333 18.48 -21.73 6.57
N SER A 334 18.29 -21.63 7.88
CA SER A 334 19.15 -20.88 8.79
C SER A 334 20.61 -21.25 8.53
N ALA A 335 21.43 -20.27 8.17
CA ALA A 335 22.87 -20.45 8.06
C ALA A 335 23.38 -20.99 9.39
N SER A 336 24.07 -22.13 9.37
CA SER A 336 24.73 -22.65 10.55
C SER A 336 25.99 -21.83 10.80
N LEU A 337 26.27 -21.49 12.05
CA LEU A 337 27.51 -20.80 12.42
C LEU A 337 28.64 -21.81 12.54
N CYS A 338 29.84 -21.44 12.09
CA CYS A 338 31.03 -22.27 12.25
C CYS A 338 31.35 -22.42 13.74
N PRO A 339 31.42 -23.65 14.30
CA PRO A 339 31.72 -23.85 15.71
C PRO A 339 33.14 -23.42 16.11
N ALA A 340 34.05 -23.22 15.13
CA ALA A 340 35.43 -22.83 15.38
C ALA A 340 35.66 -21.30 15.34
N CYS A 341 34.97 -20.57 14.45
CA CYS A 341 35.21 -19.13 14.29
C CYS A 341 33.95 -18.26 14.37
N GLY A 342 32.76 -18.85 14.48
CA GLY A 342 31.48 -18.14 14.52
C GLY A 342 31.04 -17.54 13.18
N GLY A 343 31.83 -17.68 12.11
CA GLY A 343 31.46 -17.20 10.77
C GLY A 343 30.30 -17.98 10.17
N GLU A 344 29.46 -17.32 9.40
CA GLU A 344 28.31 -17.95 8.74
C GLU A 344 28.74 -19.03 7.74
N VAL A 345 28.06 -20.17 7.79
CA VAL A 345 28.30 -21.31 6.91
C VAL A 345 27.05 -21.56 6.09
N ARG A 346 27.25 -21.66 4.76
CA ARG A 346 26.19 -22.08 3.86
C ARG A 346 25.74 -23.50 4.19
N PRO A 347 24.43 -23.78 4.21
CA PRO A 347 23.92 -25.14 4.41
C PRO A 347 24.58 -26.14 3.46
N GLY A 348 25.15 -27.23 4.00
CA GLY A 348 25.83 -28.29 3.24
C GLY A 348 27.30 -28.05 2.91
N ALA A 349 27.95 -26.99 3.41
CA ALA A 349 29.39 -26.78 3.19
C ALA A 349 30.24 -27.75 4.03
N LYS A 350 31.17 -28.47 3.38
CA LYS A 350 32.13 -29.39 4.03
C LYS A 350 33.28 -28.69 4.76
N PHE A 351 33.52 -27.43 4.42
CA PHE A 351 34.58 -26.58 4.99
C PHE A 351 34.06 -25.16 5.18
N CYS A 352 34.52 -24.49 6.23
CA CYS A 352 34.21 -23.09 6.49
C CYS A 352 34.96 -22.18 5.51
N GLY A 353 34.24 -21.31 4.80
CA GLY A 353 34.83 -20.33 3.88
C GLY A 353 35.62 -19.21 4.58
N HIS A 354 35.46 -19.02 5.89
CA HIS A 354 36.17 -18.00 6.66
C HIS A 354 37.48 -18.50 7.28
N CYS A 355 37.52 -19.73 7.81
CA CYS A 355 38.68 -20.25 8.54
C CYS A 355 39.25 -21.56 8.01
N GLY A 356 38.64 -22.18 6.98
CA GLY A 356 39.10 -23.43 6.38
C GLY A 356 38.80 -24.69 7.21
N GLN A 357 38.22 -24.56 8.40
CA GLN A 357 37.88 -25.69 9.26
C GLN A 357 36.88 -26.63 8.59
N SER A 358 37.12 -27.95 8.67
CA SER A 358 36.16 -28.94 8.18
C SER A 358 34.93 -29.00 9.08
N LEU A 359 33.75 -28.93 8.47
CA LEU A 359 32.45 -28.99 9.09
C LEU A 359 31.88 -30.36 8.75
N LYS A 360 31.84 -31.26 9.73
CA LYS A 360 31.36 -32.64 9.57
C LYS A 360 29.84 -32.72 9.62
#